data_AF-X1PRW5-F1
#
_entry.id   AF-X1PRW5-F1
#
_cell.length_a   1.000
_cell.length_b   1.000
_cell.length_c   1.000
_cell.angle_alpha   90.00
_cell.angle_beta   90.00
_cell.angle_gamma   90.00
#
_symmetry.space_group_name_H-M   'P 1'
#
loop_
_entity.id
_entity.type
_entity.pdbx_description
1 polymer ?
#
loop_
_entity_poly.entity_id
_entity_poly.type
_entity_poly.pdbx_seq_one_letter_code
_entity_poly.pdbx_strand_id
1 'polypeptide(L)'
;MNCSGFNLESIIKANDICNRYGLDTISAGATIAFAIECYENGIITKADTDGIEMTWGNHESIVAMTEKLAKREGFGTVLADGVKVAAEKIGKGSEKYAIHIHGQELPAHDPKLGYFYQTTYRLDATPARHTQGSEEGAPPGLLPDFDKESFSGRGEAHKVGSNFNHIVNSAGMCMFMAMTLPAADVVTEFMSAVTGWDMTMGELLKTGERISNLRQAFNIREGLNPLQFKVPDR
;
A
#
# COMPACT_ATOMS: atom_id res chain seq x y z
N MET A 1 10.88 6.90 -0.53
CA MET A 1 11.90 5.90 -0.88
C MET A 1 12.55 5.41 0.40
N ASN A 2 12.52 4.10 0.64
CA ASN A 2 12.99 3.46 1.87
C ASN A 2 14.40 2.86 1.66
N CYS A 3 15.37 3.69 1.29
CA CYS A 3 16.71 3.23 0.86
C CYS A 3 17.88 3.70 1.74
N SER A 4 17.61 4.15 2.97
CA SER A 4 18.58 4.73 3.92
C SER A 4 19.35 5.95 3.36
N GLY A 5 20.07 6.69 4.21
CA GLY A 5 20.89 7.84 3.78
C GLY A 5 20.08 9.02 3.20
N PHE A 6 19.42 9.78 4.08
CA PHE A 6 18.51 10.87 3.70
C PHE A 6 19.19 11.94 2.82
N ASN A 7 18.86 11.95 1.53
CA ASN A 7 19.22 13.01 0.59
C ASN A 7 17.94 13.50 -0.10
N LEU A 8 17.49 14.70 0.28
CA LEU A 8 16.20 15.24 -0.17
C LEU A 8 16.15 15.46 -1.68
N GLU A 9 17.25 15.93 -2.29
CA GLU A 9 17.33 16.19 -3.74
C GLU A 9 17.12 14.91 -4.55
N SER A 10 17.71 13.81 -4.12
CA SER A 10 17.58 12.51 -4.78
C SER A 10 16.19 11.91 -4.59
N ILE A 11 15.57 12.10 -3.42
CA ILE A 11 14.17 11.73 -3.19
C ILE A 11 13.25 12.50 -4.15
N ILE A 12 13.43 13.83 -4.25
CA ILE A 12 12.66 14.67 -5.18
C ILE A 12 12.90 14.20 -6.61
N LYS A 13 14.14 13.90 -6.99
CA LYS A 13 14.46 13.49 -8.35
C LYS A 13 13.84 12.15 -8.73
N ALA A 14 13.94 11.13 -7.88
CA ALA A 14 13.31 9.85 -8.20
C ALA A 14 11.76 9.91 -8.11
N ASN A 15 11.19 10.83 -7.31
CA ASN A 15 9.76 11.14 -7.38
C ASN A 15 9.38 11.82 -8.71
N ASP A 16 10.17 12.78 -9.20
CA ASP A 16 10.00 13.40 -10.52
C ASP A 16 10.06 12.36 -11.65
N ILE A 17 11.00 11.41 -11.57
CA ILE A 17 11.07 10.27 -12.51
C ILE A 17 9.76 9.47 -12.46
N CYS A 18 9.33 9.03 -11.26
CA CYS A 18 8.10 8.26 -11.13
C CYS A 18 6.89 9.01 -11.72
N ASN A 19 6.75 10.30 -11.43
CA ASN A 19 5.66 11.11 -11.95
C ASN A 19 5.70 11.27 -13.48
N ARG A 20 6.89 11.49 -14.06
CA ARG A 20 7.04 11.67 -15.53
C ARG A 20 6.75 10.39 -16.31
N TYR A 21 7.09 9.24 -15.74
CA TYR A 21 6.87 7.94 -16.38
C TYR A 21 5.58 7.23 -15.93
N GLY A 22 4.81 7.82 -15.01
CA GLY A 22 3.55 7.25 -14.52
C GLY A 22 3.76 6.00 -13.65
N LEU A 23 4.81 5.98 -12.83
CA LEU A 23 5.12 4.89 -11.91
C LEU A 23 4.56 5.14 -10.51
N ASP A 24 4.14 4.07 -9.85
CA ASP A 24 3.85 4.08 -8.42
C ASP A 24 5.15 4.24 -7.62
N THR A 25 5.24 5.32 -6.84
CA THR A 25 6.43 5.63 -6.03
C THR A 25 6.67 4.63 -4.90
N ILE A 26 5.62 3.98 -4.40
CA ILE A 26 5.73 2.95 -3.36
C ILE A 26 6.41 1.71 -3.97
N SER A 27 5.81 1.14 -5.01
CA SER A 27 6.32 -0.07 -5.66
C SER A 27 7.70 0.16 -6.30
N ALA A 28 7.92 1.32 -6.94
CA ALA A 28 9.24 1.69 -7.45
C ALA A 28 10.29 1.76 -6.32
N GLY A 29 9.99 2.46 -5.23
CA GLY A 29 10.89 2.58 -4.09
C GLY A 29 11.21 1.24 -3.42
N ALA A 30 10.18 0.39 -3.23
CA ALA A 30 10.34 -0.95 -2.67
C ALA A 30 11.15 -1.87 -3.61
N THR A 31 10.96 -1.74 -4.92
CA THR A 31 11.73 -2.51 -5.92
C THR A 31 13.20 -2.11 -5.96
N ILE A 32 13.51 -0.81 -5.84
CA ILE A 32 14.89 -0.35 -5.71
C ILE A 32 15.53 -0.83 -4.40
N ALA A 33 14.80 -0.77 -3.28
CA ALA A 33 15.27 -1.30 -2.00
C ALA A 33 15.55 -2.81 -2.07
N PHE A 34 14.69 -3.58 -2.74
CA PHE A 34 14.91 -5.00 -3.01
C PHE A 34 16.19 -5.26 -3.82
N ALA A 35 16.46 -4.45 -4.86
CA ALA A 35 17.69 -4.57 -5.65
C ALA A 35 18.94 -4.26 -4.82
N ILE A 36 18.89 -3.23 -3.96
CA ILE A 36 19.98 -2.91 -3.02
C ILE A 36 20.25 -4.09 -2.08
N GLU A 37 19.20 -4.64 -1.48
CA GLU A 37 19.36 -5.75 -0.54
C GLU A 37 19.89 -7.01 -1.21
N CYS A 38 19.43 -7.32 -2.43
CA CYS A 38 20.00 -8.40 -3.23
C CYS A 38 21.49 -8.18 -3.53
N TYR A 39 21.89 -6.94 -3.83
CA TYR A 39 23.27 -6.60 -4.13
C TYR A 39 24.17 -6.75 -2.89
N GLU A 40 23.76 -6.21 -1.75
CA GLU A 40 24.54 -6.32 -0.50
C GLU A 40 24.66 -7.76 0.01
N ASN A 41 23.69 -8.61 -0.31
CA ASN A 41 23.74 -10.04 0.01
C ASN A 41 24.40 -10.89 -1.10
N GLY A 42 25.01 -10.26 -2.11
CA GLY A 42 25.76 -10.95 -3.17
C GLY A 42 24.90 -11.76 -4.14
N ILE A 43 23.57 -11.55 -4.15
CA ILE A 43 22.63 -12.22 -5.04
C ILE A 43 22.74 -11.68 -6.47
N ILE A 44 22.89 -10.37 -6.57
CA ILE A 44 23.21 -9.63 -7.81
C ILE A 44 24.53 -8.91 -7.62
N THR A 45 25.19 -8.60 -8.73
CA THR A 45 26.53 -8.04 -8.77
C THR A 45 26.57 -6.75 -9.58
N LYS A 46 27.69 -6.03 -9.49
CA LYS A 46 27.93 -4.82 -10.30
C LYS A 46 27.86 -5.09 -11.80
N ALA A 47 28.15 -6.32 -12.24
CA ALA A 47 28.04 -6.72 -13.63
C ALA A 47 26.56 -6.85 -14.07
N ASP A 48 25.68 -7.32 -13.18
CA ASP A 48 24.25 -7.45 -13.48
C ASP A 48 23.58 -6.08 -13.63
N THR A 49 24.08 -5.06 -12.91
CA THR A 49 23.50 -3.71 -12.81
C THR A 49 24.14 -2.68 -13.73
N ASP A 50 24.74 -3.12 -14.85
CA ASP A 50 25.44 -2.25 -15.81
C ASP A 50 26.52 -1.34 -15.18
N GLY A 51 27.20 -1.83 -14.14
CA GLY A 51 28.23 -1.08 -13.43
C GLY A 51 27.73 -0.23 -12.26
N ILE A 52 26.43 -0.20 -11.98
CA ILE A 52 25.84 0.60 -10.90
C ILE A 52 25.98 -0.14 -9.56
N GLU A 53 26.59 0.50 -8.56
CA GLU A 53 26.75 -0.10 -7.23
C GLU A 53 25.49 0.13 -6.37
N MET A 54 24.67 -0.91 -6.26
CA MET A 54 23.38 -0.84 -5.55
C MET A 54 23.57 -1.05 -4.04
N THR A 55 24.11 -0.06 -3.34
CA THR A 55 24.31 -0.10 -1.87
C THR A 55 23.37 0.86 -1.14
N TRP A 56 23.08 0.62 0.14
CA TRP A 56 22.22 1.51 0.92
C TRP A 56 22.82 2.93 1.02
N GLY A 57 21.98 3.95 0.89
CA GLY A 57 22.40 5.35 0.94
C GLY A 57 23.14 5.86 -0.30
N ASN A 58 23.43 5.01 -1.31
CA ASN A 58 24.01 5.47 -2.57
C ASN A 58 22.92 6.14 -3.45
N HIS A 59 22.78 7.44 -3.25
CA HIS A 59 21.72 8.23 -3.87
C HIS A 59 21.84 8.32 -5.41
N GLU A 60 23.06 8.33 -5.96
CA GLU A 60 23.27 8.35 -7.41
C GLU A 60 22.80 7.04 -8.05
N SER A 61 23.18 5.90 -7.44
CA SER A 61 22.73 4.58 -7.89
C SER A 61 21.21 4.41 -7.81
N ILE A 62 20.57 4.91 -6.74
CA ILE A 62 19.11 4.87 -6.59
C ILE A 62 18.42 5.64 -7.72
N VAL A 63 18.85 6.87 -7.99
CA VAL A 63 18.25 7.71 -9.05
C VAL A 63 18.49 7.08 -10.42
N ALA A 64 19.72 6.63 -10.71
CA ALA A 64 20.08 6.01 -11.98
C ALA A 64 19.27 4.72 -12.23
N MET A 65 19.16 3.84 -11.23
CA MET A 65 18.39 2.61 -11.37
C MET A 65 16.89 2.87 -11.45
N THR A 66 16.37 3.92 -10.80
CA THR A 66 14.96 4.33 -10.95
C THR A 66 14.66 4.76 -12.39
N GLU A 67 15.55 5.53 -13.03
CA GLU A 67 15.40 5.91 -14.45
C GLU A 67 15.45 4.69 -15.36
N LYS A 68 16.39 3.76 -15.13
CA LYS A 68 16.50 2.51 -15.91
C LYS A 68 15.29 1.60 -15.73
N LEU A 69 14.74 1.51 -14.52
CA LEU A 69 13.48 0.82 -14.23
C LEU A 69 12.35 1.44 -15.05
N ALA A 70 12.22 2.77 -15.02
CA ALA A 70 11.18 3.48 -15.75
C ALA A 70 11.25 3.26 -17.27
N LYS A 71 12.47 3.19 -17.82
CA LYS A 71 12.71 2.98 -19.25
C LYS A 71 12.77 1.50 -19.66
N ARG A 72 12.74 0.56 -18.71
CA ARG A 72 13.01 -0.87 -18.94
C ARG A 72 14.34 -1.08 -19.68
N GLU A 73 15.41 -0.48 -19.14
CA GLU A 73 16.76 -0.56 -19.72
C GLU A 73 17.70 -1.39 -18.85
N GLY A 74 18.43 -2.33 -19.45
CA GLY A 74 19.37 -3.20 -18.74
C GLY A 74 18.70 -3.90 -17.55
N PHE A 75 19.32 -3.83 -16.37
CA PHE A 75 18.75 -4.40 -15.15
C PHE A 75 17.40 -3.80 -14.73
N GLY A 76 17.08 -2.58 -15.18
CA GLY A 76 15.76 -1.98 -14.98
C GLY A 76 14.62 -2.82 -15.57
N THR A 77 14.88 -3.57 -16.65
CA THR A 77 13.91 -4.51 -17.26
C THR A 77 13.54 -5.66 -16.32
N VAL A 78 14.48 -6.10 -15.50
CA VAL A 78 14.26 -7.16 -14.50
C VAL A 78 13.33 -6.65 -13.41
N LEU A 79 13.55 -5.39 -12.98
CA LEU A 79 12.85 -4.73 -11.89
C LEU A 79 11.46 -4.20 -12.26
N ALA A 80 11.23 -3.85 -13.53
CA ALA A 80 10.05 -3.10 -13.96
C ALA A 80 8.68 -3.79 -13.77
N ASP A 81 8.66 -5.07 -13.41
CA ASP A 81 7.42 -5.84 -13.16
C ASP A 81 7.17 -6.10 -11.65
N GLY A 82 7.84 -5.35 -10.77
CA GLY A 82 7.69 -5.42 -9.31
C GLY A 82 8.53 -6.52 -8.65
N VAL A 83 8.60 -6.49 -7.32
CA VAL A 83 9.54 -7.33 -6.54
C VAL A 83 9.26 -8.82 -6.67
N LYS A 84 7.99 -9.21 -6.81
CA LYS A 84 7.62 -10.63 -6.95
C LYS A 84 8.20 -11.22 -8.24
N VAL A 85 7.93 -10.55 -9.36
CA VAL A 85 8.40 -11.00 -10.69
C VAL A 85 9.91 -10.82 -10.81
N ALA A 86 10.47 -9.75 -10.25
CA ALA A 86 11.91 -9.53 -10.22
C ALA A 86 12.63 -10.65 -9.45
N ALA A 87 12.11 -11.08 -8.29
CA ALA A 87 12.67 -12.18 -7.53
C ALA A 87 12.61 -13.52 -8.30
N GLU A 88 11.50 -13.80 -8.98
CA GLU A 88 11.37 -14.98 -9.86
C GLU A 88 12.41 -14.97 -10.99
N LYS A 89 12.64 -13.82 -11.63
CA LYS A 89 13.64 -13.65 -12.70
C LYS A 89 15.08 -13.77 -12.19
N ILE A 90 15.38 -13.19 -11.03
CA ILE A 90 16.73 -13.19 -10.43
C ILE A 90 17.07 -14.58 -9.88
N GLY A 91 16.08 -15.25 -9.26
CA GLY A 91 16.27 -16.53 -8.58
C GLY A 91 17.23 -16.41 -7.39
N LYS A 92 18.05 -17.44 -7.16
CA LYS A 92 19.12 -17.49 -6.15
C LYS A 92 18.68 -17.19 -4.70
N GLY A 93 17.44 -17.48 -4.35
CA GLY A 93 16.92 -17.17 -3.00
C GLY A 93 16.53 -15.71 -2.80
N SER A 94 16.45 -14.91 -3.88
CA SER A 94 16.10 -13.49 -3.82
C SER A 94 14.69 -13.24 -3.26
N GLU A 95 13.78 -14.21 -3.34
CA GLU A 95 12.42 -14.13 -2.80
C GLU A 95 12.39 -13.82 -1.29
N LYS A 96 13.47 -14.15 -0.57
CA LYS A 96 13.64 -13.77 0.85
C LYS A 96 13.64 -12.26 1.07
N TYR A 97 14.10 -11.49 0.07
CA TYR A 97 14.23 -10.04 0.13
C TYR A 97 13.02 -9.31 -0.47
N ALA A 98 12.15 -10.00 -1.19
CA ALA A 98 10.99 -9.41 -1.86
C ALA A 98 9.83 -9.15 -0.87
N ILE A 99 9.63 -7.89 -0.48
CA ILE A 99 8.61 -7.49 0.52
C ILE A 99 7.30 -7.12 -0.17
N HIS A 100 6.38 -8.08 -0.23
CA HIS A 100 5.07 -7.91 -0.85
C HIS A 100 3.99 -8.79 -0.20
N ILE A 101 2.71 -8.47 -0.40
CA ILE A 101 1.58 -9.37 -0.14
C ILE A 101 0.89 -9.62 -1.48
N HIS A 102 0.93 -10.88 -1.93
CA HIS A 102 0.37 -11.30 -3.21
C HIS A 102 0.83 -10.46 -4.43
N GLY A 103 2.10 -10.04 -4.44
CA GLY A 103 2.71 -9.26 -5.52
C GLY A 103 2.67 -7.75 -5.33
N GLN A 104 1.87 -7.22 -4.40
CA GLN A 104 1.83 -5.78 -4.10
C GLN A 104 2.81 -5.44 -2.97
N GLU A 105 3.71 -4.49 -3.23
CA GLU A 105 4.70 -4.00 -2.27
C GLU A 105 4.03 -3.23 -1.11
N LEU A 106 4.57 -3.40 0.11
CA LEU A 106 4.05 -2.73 1.30
C LEU A 106 4.40 -1.22 1.31
N PRO A 107 3.51 -0.36 1.85
CA PRO A 107 3.76 1.07 1.99
C PRO A 107 4.61 1.36 3.24
N ALA A 108 4.90 2.65 3.48
CA ALA A 108 5.82 3.11 4.52
C ALA A 108 5.22 3.11 5.96
N HIS A 109 4.50 2.05 6.34
CA HIS A 109 4.07 1.85 7.73
C HIS A 109 4.34 0.41 8.13
N ASP A 110 5.09 0.24 9.23
CA ASP A 110 5.41 -1.07 9.79
C ASP A 110 4.16 -1.65 10.50
N PRO A 111 3.57 -2.75 9.99
CA PRO A 111 2.38 -3.35 10.58
C PRO A 111 2.63 -3.98 11.96
N LYS A 112 3.89 -4.18 12.37
CA LYS A 112 4.24 -4.64 13.73
C LYS A 112 3.94 -3.58 14.78
N LEU A 113 3.91 -2.30 14.38
CA LEU A 113 3.68 -1.15 15.27
C LEU A 113 2.32 -0.49 15.04
N GLY A 114 1.65 -0.77 13.93
CA GLY A 114 0.29 -0.30 13.65
C GLY A 114 -0.68 -1.47 13.51
N TYR A 115 -1.38 -1.79 14.60
CA TYR A 115 -2.25 -2.97 14.71
C TYR A 115 -3.30 -3.09 13.59
N PHE A 116 -3.79 -1.95 13.12
CA PHE A 116 -4.79 -1.88 12.05
C PHE A 116 -4.19 -2.14 10.66
N TYR A 117 -2.96 -1.72 10.40
CA TYR A 117 -2.31 -1.89 9.10
C TYR A 117 -2.19 -3.35 8.72
N GLN A 118 -1.85 -4.23 9.66
CA GLN A 118 -1.73 -5.66 9.37
C GLN A 118 -3.05 -6.26 8.85
N THR A 119 -4.17 -5.88 9.48
CA THR A 119 -5.50 -6.31 9.08
C THR A 119 -5.82 -5.78 7.69
N THR A 120 -5.63 -4.48 7.44
CA THR A 120 -5.88 -3.87 6.13
C THR A 120 -5.01 -4.49 5.03
N TYR A 121 -3.71 -4.62 5.26
CA TYR A 121 -2.75 -5.11 4.27
C TYR A 121 -3.03 -6.54 3.83
N ARG A 122 -3.51 -7.38 4.75
CA ARG A 122 -3.80 -8.79 4.44
C ARG A 122 -5.23 -9.00 3.94
N LEU A 123 -6.21 -8.35 4.56
CA LEU A 123 -7.63 -8.71 4.44
C LEU A 123 -8.45 -7.77 3.55
N ASP A 124 -7.92 -6.63 3.11
CA ASP A 124 -8.58 -5.86 2.05
C ASP A 124 -8.52 -6.59 0.70
N ALA A 125 -9.45 -6.28 -0.19
CA ALA A 125 -9.48 -6.85 -1.55
C ALA A 125 -8.29 -6.41 -2.40
N THR A 126 -7.63 -5.32 -2.04
CA THR A 126 -6.35 -4.88 -2.60
C THR A 126 -5.27 -4.98 -1.52
N PRO A 127 -4.43 -6.03 -1.55
CA PRO A 127 -3.47 -6.28 -0.48
C PRO A 127 -2.41 -5.18 -0.40
N ALA A 128 -1.72 -5.09 0.74
CA ALA A 128 -0.61 -4.17 0.98
C ALA A 128 -0.94 -2.68 0.66
N ARG A 129 -2.18 -2.24 0.92
CA ARG A 129 -2.57 -0.83 0.81
C ARG A 129 -2.96 -0.25 2.16
N HIS A 130 -2.48 0.95 2.46
CA HIS A 130 -2.77 1.67 3.71
C HIS A 130 -4.02 2.56 3.61
N THR A 131 -4.50 2.85 2.40
CA THR A 131 -5.58 3.80 2.14
C THR A 131 -6.97 3.16 2.05
N GLN A 132 -7.12 1.92 2.53
CA GLN A 132 -8.39 1.18 2.43
C GLN A 132 -9.31 1.41 3.64
N GLY A 133 -8.85 2.20 4.61
CA GLY A 133 -9.61 2.57 5.80
C GLY A 133 -9.48 1.52 6.90
N SER A 134 -9.59 2.01 8.13
CA SER A 134 -9.48 1.22 9.35
C SER A 134 -10.11 2.01 10.50
N GLU A 135 -9.94 1.54 11.72
CA GLU A 135 -10.24 2.27 12.94
C GLU A 135 -9.33 3.50 13.18
N GLU A 136 -8.23 3.64 12.44
CA GLU A 136 -7.37 4.84 12.51
C GLU A 136 -7.95 5.99 11.66
N GLY A 137 -7.96 7.20 12.21
CA GLY A 137 -8.38 8.41 11.49
C GLY A 137 -9.89 8.51 11.23
N ALA A 138 -10.70 7.65 11.84
CA ALA A 138 -12.15 7.75 11.80
C ALA A 138 -12.65 9.05 12.48
N PRO A 139 -13.65 9.74 11.91
CA PRO A 139 -14.23 10.92 12.53
C PRO A 139 -14.94 10.57 13.87
N PRO A 140 -15.07 11.54 14.79
CA PRO A 140 -15.76 11.32 16.06
C PRO A 140 -17.17 10.78 15.88
N GLY A 141 -17.57 9.86 16.77
CA GLY A 141 -18.89 9.25 16.79
C GLY A 141 -19.12 8.11 15.79
N LEU A 142 -18.12 7.76 14.96
CA LEU A 142 -18.26 6.67 13.99
C LEU A 142 -18.04 5.28 14.59
N LEU A 143 -16.97 5.11 15.36
CA LEU A 143 -16.50 3.79 15.79
C LEU A 143 -17.19 3.33 17.07
N PRO A 144 -17.42 2.01 17.24
CA PRO A 144 -17.78 1.46 18.55
C PRO A 144 -16.62 1.60 19.54
N ASP A 145 -16.87 1.39 20.83
CA ASP A 145 -15.83 1.31 21.85
C ASP A 145 -14.97 0.05 21.66
N PHE A 146 -13.65 0.22 21.76
CA PHE A 146 -12.68 -0.87 21.72
C PHE A 146 -11.39 -0.49 22.46
N ASP A 147 -10.61 -1.49 22.88
CA ASP A 147 -9.28 -1.28 23.45
C ASP A 147 -8.26 -1.01 22.33
N LYS A 148 -7.66 0.19 22.34
CA LYS A 148 -6.68 0.61 21.33
C LYS A 148 -5.33 -0.08 21.48
N GLU A 149 -5.02 -0.59 22.67
CA GLU A 149 -3.73 -1.22 23.00
C GLU A 149 -3.75 -2.76 22.84
N SER A 150 -4.94 -3.34 22.61
CA SER A 150 -5.10 -4.79 22.46
C SER A 150 -4.96 -5.24 21.00
N PHE A 151 -4.41 -6.44 20.77
CA PHE A 151 -4.51 -7.08 19.46
C PHE A 151 -5.90 -7.72 19.21
N SER A 152 -6.72 -7.86 20.25
CA SER A 152 -7.99 -8.57 20.21
C SER A 152 -9.19 -7.62 20.28
N GLY A 153 -10.34 -8.05 19.76
CA GLY A 153 -11.60 -7.31 19.89
C GLY A 153 -11.75 -6.07 18.99
N ARG A 154 -10.84 -5.84 18.04
CA ARG A 154 -10.83 -4.63 17.18
C ARG A 154 -11.51 -4.83 15.82
N GLY A 155 -11.95 -6.05 15.52
CA GLY A 155 -12.51 -6.41 14.21
C GLY A 155 -13.74 -5.59 13.82
N GLU A 156 -14.64 -5.30 14.76
CA GLU A 156 -15.83 -4.48 14.47
C GLU A 156 -15.46 -3.02 14.20
N ALA A 157 -14.57 -2.43 15.00
CA ALA A 157 -14.09 -1.07 14.76
C ALA A 157 -13.38 -0.96 13.40
N HIS A 158 -12.55 -1.94 13.05
CA HIS A 158 -11.90 -2.02 11.73
C HIS A 158 -12.94 -2.08 10.62
N LYS A 159 -13.92 -2.98 10.73
CA LYS A 159 -15.02 -3.13 9.76
C LYS A 159 -15.76 -1.81 9.54
N VAL A 160 -16.16 -1.13 10.61
CA VAL A 160 -16.88 0.15 10.51
C VAL A 160 -16.01 1.19 9.80
N GLY A 161 -14.75 1.32 10.20
CA GLY A 161 -13.81 2.28 9.60
C GLY A 161 -13.52 2.02 8.11
N SER A 162 -13.27 0.76 7.72
CA SER A 162 -13.06 0.38 6.31
C SER A 162 -14.33 0.60 5.48
N ASN A 163 -15.49 0.22 6.00
CA ASN A 163 -16.77 0.45 5.31
C ASN A 163 -17.05 1.94 5.10
N PHE A 164 -16.79 2.75 6.13
CA PHE A 164 -16.87 4.21 6.03
C PHE A 164 -15.97 4.76 4.92
N ASN A 165 -14.72 4.32 4.88
CA ASN A 165 -13.77 4.74 3.85
C ASN A 165 -14.20 4.33 2.43
N HIS A 166 -14.85 3.17 2.25
CA HIS A 166 -15.44 2.81 0.96
C HIS A 166 -16.55 3.75 0.51
N ILE A 167 -17.35 4.29 1.44
CA ILE A 167 -18.37 5.30 1.13
C ILE A 167 -17.69 6.61 0.75
N VAL A 168 -16.72 7.08 1.53
CA VAL A 168 -15.93 8.29 1.24
C VAL A 168 -15.32 8.22 -0.17
N ASN A 169 -14.67 7.12 -0.51
CA ASN A 169 -14.09 6.90 -1.84
C ASN A 169 -15.15 6.88 -2.95
N SER A 170 -16.31 6.24 -2.71
CA SER A 170 -17.38 6.12 -3.70
C SER A 170 -18.17 7.42 -3.89
N ALA A 171 -18.22 8.26 -2.85
CA ALA A 171 -18.78 9.60 -2.92
C ALA A 171 -17.86 10.60 -3.66
N GLY A 172 -16.66 10.17 -4.06
CA GLY A 172 -15.65 11.04 -4.66
C GLY A 172 -15.01 12.01 -3.67
N MET A 173 -15.14 11.75 -2.38
CA MET A 173 -14.58 12.58 -1.32
C MET A 173 -13.13 12.17 -1.03
N CYS A 174 -12.27 13.17 -0.79
CA CYS A 174 -10.90 12.91 -0.34
C CYS A 174 -10.90 12.30 1.07
N MET A 175 -10.17 11.21 1.27
CA MET A 175 -9.98 10.58 2.58
C MET A 175 -9.46 11.57 3.63
N PHE A 176 -8.55 12.48 3.27
CA PHE A 176 -8.04 13.49 4.21
C PHE A 176 -9.12 14.48 4.66
N MET A 177 -10.11 14.78 3.81
CA MET A 177 -11.27 15.56 4.24
C MET A 177 -12.08 14.77 5.27
N ALA A 178 -12.35 13.48 5.00
CA ALA A 178 -13.08 12.62 5.92
C ALA A 178 -12.42 12.51 7.31
N MET A 179 -11.08 12.44 7.37
CA MET A 179 -10.30 12.37 8.61
C MET A 179 -10.33 13.68 9.44
N THR A 180 -10.75 14.79 8.83
CA THR A 180 -10.79 16.12 9.48
C THR A 180 -12.21 16.60 9.76
N LEU A 181 -13.22 15.77 9.49
CA LEU A 181 -14.61 16.09 9.76
C LEU A 181 -14.86 16.20 11.27
N PRO A 182 -15.67 17.18 11.71
CA PRO A 182 -16.01 17.33 13.12
C PRO A 182 -16.83 16.17 13.68
N ALA A 183 -17.57 15.46 12.82
CA ALA A 183 -18.37 14.29 13.14
C ALA A 183 -18.68 13.48 11.87
N ALA A 184 -19.05 12.21 12.06
CA ALA A 184 -19.31 11.29 10.94
C ALA A 184 -20.57 11.64 10.12
N ASP A 185 -21.58 12.22 10.78
CA ASP A 185 -22.86 12.64 10.21
C ASP A 185 -22.75 13.71 9.11
N VAL A 186 -21.65 14.48 9.09
CA VAL A 186 -21.35 15.40 7.99
C VAL A 186 -21.36 14.69 6.62
N VAL A 187 -20.96 13.41 6.56
CA VAL A 187 -21.04 12.64 5.31
C VAL A 187 -22.50 12.34 4.93
N THR A 188 -23.37 12.01 5.88
CA THR A 188 -24.81 11.79 5.59
C THR A 188 -25.49 13.08 5.14
N GLU A 189 -25.18 14.20 5.78
CA GLU A 189 -25.70 15.52 5.39
C GLU A 189 -25.23 15.90 3.98
N PHE A 190 -23.95 15.72 3.69
CA PHE A 190 -23.38 15.98 2.36
C PHE A 190 -24.05 15.13 1.28
N MET A 191 -24.19 13.82 1.52
CA MET A 191 -24.85 12.92 0.57
C MET A 191 -26.29 13.33 0.32
N SER A 192 -27.04 13.67 1.37
CA SER A 192 -28.43 14.12 1.26
C SER A 192 -28.54 15.43 0.47
N ALA A 193 -27.67 16.39 0.75
CA ALA A 193 -27.67 17.69 0.08
C ALA A 193 -27.34 17.59 -1.42
N VAL A 194 -26.42 16.70 -1.80
CA VAL A 194 -25.97 16.56 -3.20
C VAL A 194 -26.91 15.67 -4.01
N THR A 195 -27.41 14.58 -3.42
CA THR A 195 -28.16 13.55 -4.15
C THR A 195 -29.68 13.66 -3.99
N GLY A 196 -30.15 14.36 -2.95
CA GLY A 196 -31.54 14.38 -2.53
C GLY A 196 -32.03 13.08 -1.88
N TRP A 197 -31.13 12.11 -1.61
CA TRP A 197 -31.48 10.87 -0.93
C TRP A 197 -31.45 11.06 0.58
N ASP A 198 -32.54 10.69 1.25
CA ASP A 198 -32.58 10.62 2.70
C ASP A 198 -31.93 9.30 3.15
N MET A 199 -30.66 9.38 3.59
CA MET A 199 -29.89 8.21 3.98
C MET A 199 -29.35 8.36 5.40
N THR A 200 -29.53 7.31 6.18
CA THR A 200 -28.93 7.19 7.52
C THR A 200 -27.48 6.72 7.44
N MET A 201 -26.69 6.98 8.50
CA MET A 201 -25.32 6.47 8.61
C MET A 201 -25.27 4.94 8.54
N GLY A 202 -26.26 4.26 9.12
CA GLY A 202 -26.37 2.80 9.06
C GLY A 202 -26.57 2.28 7.63
N GLU A 203 -27.37 2.95 6.81
CA GLU A 203 -27.57 2.60 5.40
C GLU A 203 -26.33 2.87 4.54
N LEU A 204 -25.61 3.96 4.84
CA LEU A 204 -24.31 4.22 4.24
C LEU A 204 -23.32 3.11 4.60
N LEU A 205 -23.14 2.79 5.89
CA LEU A 205 -22.23 1.72 6.34
C LEU A 205 -22.57 0.36 5.72
N LYS A 206 -23.86 0.03 5.57
CA LYS A 206 -24.31 -1.18 4.86
C LYS A 206 -23.93 -1.14 3.37
N THR A 207 -23.91 0.05 2.75
CA THR A 207 -23.42 0.22 1.38
C THR A 207 -21.90 0.05 1.31
N GLY A 208 -21.14 0.58 2.27
CA GLY A 208 -19.69 0.31 2.39
C GLY A 208 -19.39 -1.19 2.54
N GLU A 209 -20.15 -1.90 3.38
CA GLU A 209 -20.06 -3.35 3.54
C GLU A 209 -20.34 -4.09 2.23
N ARG A 210 -21.37 -3.67 1.47
CA ARG A 210 -21.69 -4.24 0.16
C ARG A 210 -20.51 -4.08 -0.81
N ILE A 211 -19.86 -2.91 -0.83
CA ILE A 211 -18.71 -2.64 -1.68
C ILE A 211 -17.53 -3.54 -1.30
N SER A 212 -17.21 -3.64 0.00
CA SER A 212 -16.14 -4.52 0.50
C SER A 212 -16.37 -5.97 0.08
N ASN A 213 -17.58 -6.49 0.32
CA ASN A 213 -17.95 -7.85 -0.05
C ASN A 213 -17.93 -8.09 -1.56
N LEU A 214 -18.37 -7.13 -2.37
CA LEU A 214 -18.34 -7.27 -3.83
C LEU A 214 -16.90 -7.32 -4.36
N ARG A 215 -16.00 -6.48 -3.84
CA ARG A 215 -14.57 -6.50 -4.18
C ARG A 215 -13.94 -7.84 -3.81
N GLN A 216 -14.28 -8.40 -2.66
CA GLN A 216 -13.80 -9.73 -2.26
C GLN A 216 -14.43 -10.86 -3.07
N ALA A 217 -15.72 -10.77 -3.42
CA ALA A 217 -16.37 -11.76 -4.28
C ALA A 217 -15.72 -11.81 -5.67
N PHE A 218 -15.32 -10.65 -6.21
CA PHE A 218 -14.50 -10.60 -7.43
C PHE A 218 -13.20 -11.37 -7.24
N ASN A 219 -12.45 -11.09 -6.17
CA ASN A 219 -11.19 -11.79 -5.88
C ASN A 219 -11.36 -13.31 -5.78
N ILE A 220 -12.35 -13.77 -5.02
CA ILE A 220 -12.62 -15.21 -4.85
C ILE A 220 -12.96 -15.86 -6.19
N ARG A 221 -13.75 -15.18 -7.04
CA ARG A 221 -14.07 -15.65 -8.40
C ARG A 221 -12.81 -15.81 -9.25
N GLU A 222 -11.86 -14.89 -9.13
CA GLU A 222 -10.55 -14.94 -9.82
C GLU A 222 -9.53 -15.88 -9.14
N GLY A 223 -9.93 -16.64 -8.11
CA GLY A 223 -9.08 -17.60 -7.42
C GLY A 223 -8.18 -16.99 -6.34
N LEU A 224 -8.42 -15.74 -5.93
CA LEU A 224 -7.69 -15.05 -4.88
C LEU A 224 -8.37 -15.24 -3.53
N ASN A 225 -7.63 -15.79 -2.56
CA ASN A 225 -8.09 -15.93 -1.18
C ASN A 225 -7.13 -15.21 -0.21
N PRO A 226 -7.52 -14.08 0.39
CA PRO A 226 -6.65 -13.31 1.29
C PRO A 226 -6.20 -14.08 2.54
N LEU A 227 -6.93 -15.12 2.94
CA LEU A 227 -6.52 -15.98 4.05
C LEU A 227 -5.27 -16.82 3.70
N GLN A 228 -5.05 -17.09 2.42
CA GLN A 228 -3.90 -17.85 1.89
C GLN A 228 -2.72 -16.95 1.52
N PHE A 229 -2.86 -15.62 1.58
CA PHE A 229 -1.77 -14.73 1.27
C PHE A 229 -0.68 -14.83 2.33
N LYS A 230 0.56 -15.08 1.88
CA LYS A 230 1.74 -14.99 2.72
C LYS A 230 2.01 -13.53 3.04
N VAL A 231 2.13 -13.21 4.32
CA VAL A 231 2.66 -11.94 4.80
C VAL A 231 4.15 -12.13 5.08
N PRO A 232 5.05 -11.22 4.67
CA PRO A 232 6.46 -11.32 4.99
C PRO A 232 6.72 -11.41 6.51
N ASP A 233 7.69 -12.23 6.91
CA ASP A 233 8.00 -12.51 8.32
C ASP A 233 8.80 -11.39 9.02
N ARG A 234 9.10 -10.29 8.32
CA ARG A 234 9.97 -9.19 8.79
C ARG A 234 9.29 -7.83 8.64
#